data_AF-A0A401SCA7-F1
#
_entry.id   AF-A0A401SCA7-F1
#
_cell.length_a   1.000
_cell.length_b   1.000
_cell.length_c   1.000
_cell.angle_alpha   90.00
_cell.angle_beta   90.00
_cell.angle_gamma   90.00
#
_symmetry.space_group_name_H-M   'P 1'
#
loop_
_entity.id
_entity.type
_entity.pdbx_description
1 polymer ?
#
loop_
_entity_poly.entity_id
_entity_poly.type
_entity_poly.pdbx_seq_one_letter_code
_entity_poly.pdbx_strand_id
1 'polypeptide(L)'
;MSSLCGLLIFQEYHGGLNGLEKRFVAFNGGFSKEQLDWLNKILTFSDRNQEKVTIAAHVPIHPQSTNSNGLAWNYDEILSVLHAHTSVVCFLAGHDHSGAYCLDCHGIHHLTFEGVIETPPESHAFGTIYVYDDRMIVKGRGRIQDRILHYKKI
;
A
#
# COMPACT_ATOMS: atom_id res chain seq x y z
N MET A 1 43.69 -14.60 14.40
CA MET A 1 43.01 -13.38 13.93
C MET A 1 42.03 -13.78 12.84
N SER A 2 40.78 -14.02 13.21
CA SER A 2 39.70 -14.33 12.27
C SER A 2 38.55 -13.39 12.59
N SER A 3 38.33 -12.48 11.65
CA SER A 3 37.29 -11.45 11.66
C SER A 3 35.91 -12.13 11.58
N LEU A 4 35.10 -11.99 12.63
CA LEU A 4 33.67 -12.22 12.56
C LEU A 4 33.05 -10.93 12.03
N CYS A 5 32.67 -10.93 10.76
CA CYS A 5 31.78 -9.94 10.17
C CYS A 5 30.43 -10.08 10.89
N GLY A 6 30.13 -9.14 11.79
CA GLY A 6 28.86 -9.07 12.49
C GLY A 6 27.76 -8.72 11.51
N LEU A 7 27.03 -9.73 11.04
CA LEU A 7 25.71 -9.56 10.46
C LEU A 7 24.82 -9.03 11.59
N LEU A 8 24.59 -7.72 11.66
CA LEU A 8 23.52 -7.14 12.47
C LEU A 8 22.20 -7.56 11.81
N ILE A 9 21.75 -8.77 12.12
CA ILE A 9 20.34 -9.11 11.98
C ILE A 9 19.64 -8.26 13.04
N PHE A 10 18.98 -7.18 12.62
CA PHE A 10 17.95 -6.57 13.44
C PHE A 10 16.84 -7.62 13.58
N GLN A 11 16.97 -8.48 14.58
CA GLN A 11 15.86 -9.28 15.05
C GLN A 11 14.93 -8.26 15.72
N GLU A 12 13.94 -7.76 14.97
CA GLU A 12 12.95 -6.83 15.49
C GLU A 12 12.34 -7.44 16.75
N TYR A 13 12.65 -6.84 17.90
CA TYR A 13 12.10 -7.24 19.18
C TYR A 13 10.63 -6.85 19.18
N HIS A 14 9.78 -7.71 18.61
CA HIS A 14 8.33 -7.59 18.70
C HIS A 14 7.92 -7.95 20.13
N GLY A 15 8.20 -7.05 21.08
CA GLY A 15 7.86 -7.24 22.49
C GLY A 15 6.36 -7.52 22.64
N GLY A 16 5.97 -8.79 22.75
CA GLY A 16 4.60 -9.23 23.02
C GLY A 16 3.52 -8.87 21.99
N LEU A 17 3.83 -8.18 20.88
CA LEU A 17 2.84 -7.77 19.88
C LEU A 17 2.44 -8.95 18.98
N ASN A 18 1.13 -9.20 18.86
CA ASN A 18 0.56 -10.31 18.10
C ASN A 18 -0.40 -9.81 17.02
N GLY A 19 -0.55 -10.58 15.94
CA GLY A 19 -1.45 -10.24 14.84
C GLY A 19 -1.15 -8.85 14.26
N LEU A 20 -2.21 -8.03 14.08
CA LEU A 20 -2.11 -6.68 13.51
C LEU A 20 -1.49 -5.66 14.47
N GLU A 21 -1.34 -5.97 15.76
CA GLU A 21 -0.70 -5.06 16.72
C GLU A 21 0.80 -4.91 16.44
N LYS A 22 1.39 -5.83 15.66
CA LYS A 22 2.77 -5.74 15.15
C LYS A 22 3.04 -4.47 14.33
N ARG A 23 2.00 -3.77 13.90
CA ARG A 23 2.10 -2.49 13.17
C ARG A 23 2.56 -1.31 14.02
N PHE A 24 2.48 -1.39 15.36
CA PHE A 24 2.89 -0.31 16.26
C PHE A 24 4.40 -0.29 16.51
N VAL A 25 5.14 0.03 15.45
CA VAL A 25 6.61 0.07 15.40
C VAL A 25 7.09 1.43 14.88
N ALA A 26 8.32 1.81 15.24
CA ALA A 26 8.87 3.14 15.00
C ALA A 26 9.10 3.48 13.51
N PHE A 27 9.13 2.48 12.64
CA PHE A 27 9.28 2.67 11.19
C PHE A 27 7.94 2.82 10.45
N ASN A 28 6.81 2.72 11.16
CA ASN A 28 5.48 3.01 10.64
C ASN A 28 5.03 4.42 11.02
N GLY A 29 3.82 4.77 10.59
CA GLY A 29 3.13 5.98 10.98
C GLY A 29 1.63 5.84 10.80
N GLY A 30 0.92 6.91 11.14
CA GLY A 30 -0.52 7.04 10.92
C GLY A 30 -0.86 8.36 10.21
N PHE A 31 -2.14 8.55 9.96
CA PHE A 31 -2.69 9.75 9.32
C PHE A 31 -3.33 10.63 10.40
N SER A 32 -3.04 11.93 10.41
CA SER A 32 -3.68 12.84 11.36
C SER A 32 -5.16 13.05 11.02
N LYS A 33 -5.95 13.48 12.01
CA LYS A 33 -7.35 13.83 11.78
C LYS A 33 -7.51 14.87 10.67
N GLU A 34 -6.65 15.89 10.66
CA GLU A 34 -6.67 16.94 9.64
C GLU A 34 -6.41 16.39 8.23
N GLN A 35 -5.53 15.39 8.10
CA GLN A 35 -5.27 14.71 6.82
C GLN A 35 -6.48 13.89 6.38
N LEU A 36 -7.12 13.15 7.29
CA LEU A 36 -8.30 12.36 7.00
C LEU A 36 -9.51 13.24 6.62
N ASP A 37 -9.73 14.33 7.36
CA ASP A 37 -10.79 15.31 7.07
C ASP A 37 -10.57 16.01 5.72
N TRP A 38 -9.31 16.30 5.38
CA TRP A 38 -8.95 16.84 4.06
C TRP A 38 -9.21 15.81 2.95
N LEU A 39 -8.77 14.57 3.12
CA LEU A 39 -8.97 13.50 2.14
C LEU A 39 -10.46 13.27 1.88
N ASN A 40 -11.27 13.19 2.93
CA ASN A 40 -12.72 13.05 2.83
C ASN A 40 -13.36 14.18 1.99
N LYS A 41 -12.88 15.43 2.12
CA LYS A 41 -13.38 16.55 1.29
C LYS A 41 -13.01 16.40 -0.18
N ILE A 42 -11.79 15.95 -0.48
CA ILE A 42 -11.34 15.69 -1.85
C ILE A 42 -12.15 14.56 -2.49
N LEU A 43 -12.37 13.47 -1.76
CA LEU A 43 -13.14 12.34 -2.25
C LEU A 43 -14.62 12.67 -2.41
N THR A 44 -15.20 13.47 -1.50
CA THR A 44 -16.57 14.00 -1.66
C THR A 44 -16.71 14.82 -2.94
N PHE A 45 -15.71 15.64 -3.27
CA PHE A 45 -15.69 16.37 -4.53
C PHE A 45 -15.57 15.42 -5.73
N SER A 46 -14.68 14.43 -5.64
CA SER A 46 -14.42 13.46 -6.70
C SER A 46 -15.66 12.62 -7.02
N ASP A 47 -16.39 12.17 -5.99
CA ASP A 47 -17.65 11.44 -6.14
C ASP A 47 -18.69 12.26 -6.92
N ARG A 48 -18.84 13.55 -6.60
CA ARG A 48 -19.79 14.45 -7.27
C ARG A 48 -19.44 14.69 -8.74
N ASN A 49 -18.16 14.65 -9.07
CA ASN A 49 -17.66 14.84 -10.44
C ASN A 49 -17.43 13.52 -11.19
N GLN A 50 -17.80 12.38 -10.59
CA GLN A 50 -17.64 11.04 -11.18
C GLN A 50 -16.18 10.73 -11.56
N GLU A 51 -15.24 11.25 -10.77
CA GLU A 51 -13.81 11.02 -10.96
C GLU A 51 -13.40 9.64 -10.45
N LYS A 52 -12.23 9.17 -10.92
CA LYS A 52 -11.60 7.94 -10.45
C LYS A 52 -10.29 8.29 -9.75
N VAL A 53 -10.24 8.02 -8.46
CA VAL A 53 -9.15 8.45 -7.59
C VAL A 53 -8.23 7.27 -7.31
N THR A 54 -6.95 7.47 -7.63
CA THR A 54 -5.85 6.61 -7.17
C THR A 54 -5.07 7.38 -6.11
N ILE A 55 -4.91 6.78 -4.94
CA ILE A 55 -4.19 7.35 -3.81
C ILE A 55 -2.81 6.68 -3.73
N ALA A 56 -1.78 7.45 -3.39
CA ALA A 56 -0.45 6.93 -3.14
C ALA A 56 0.05 7.37 -1.76
N ALA A 57 0.56 6.43 -0.98
CA ALA A 57 1.21 6.68 0.29
C ALA A 57 2.40 5.74 0.47
N HIS A 58 3.28 6.02 1.44
CA HIS A 58 4.41 5.11 1.69
C HIS A 58 3.93 3.80 2.35
N VAL A 59 3.16 3.91 3.43
CA VAL A 59 2.74 2.77 4.27
C VAL A 59 1.41 2.18 3.76
N PRO A 60 1.32 0.86 3.54
CA PRO A 60 0.08 0.16 3.20
C PRO A 60 -1.01 0.31 4.27
N ILE A 61 -2.27 0.23 3.84
CA ILE A 61 -3.43 0.41 4.72
C ILE A 61 -4.38 -0.81 4.76
N HIS A 62 -4.14 -1.84 3.95
CA HIS A 62 -4.97 -3.04 3.97
C HIS A 62 -4.18 -4.22 4.55
N PRO A 63 -4.72 -4.99 5.52
CA PRO A 63 -4.01 -6.12 6.13
C PRO A 63 -3.57 -7.23 5.16
N GLN A 64 -4.21 -7.32 3.98
CA GLN A 64 -3.85 -8.27 2.92
C GLN A 64 -2.91 -7.68 1.85
N SER A 65 -2.52 -6.40 1.98
CA SER A 65 -1.61 -5.71 1.06
C SER A 65 -0.25 -5.41 1.69
N THR A 66 0.12 -6.10 2.77
CA THR A 66 1.41 -5.94 3.47
C THR A 66 1.61 -7.08 4.46
N ASN A 67 2.84 -7.31 4.89
CA ASN A 67 3.17 -8.10 6.07
C ASN A 67 2.63 -7.44 7.36
N SER A 68 2.40 -8.24 8.41
CA SER A 68 1.71 -7.80 9.63
C SER A 68 2.36 -6.62 10.38
N ASN A 69 3.64 -6.34 10.15
CA ASN A 69 4.38 -5.23 10.76
C ASN A 69 4.45 -3.99 9.88
N GLY A 70 4.04 -4.02 8.61
CA GLY A 70 4.16 -2.90 7.65
C GLY A 70 2.83 -2.20 7.35
N LEU A 71 1.93 -2.11 8.34
CA LEU A 71 0.58 -1.55 8.21
C LEU A 71 0.49 -0.18 8.91
N ALA A 72 -0.27 0.76 8.37
CA ALA A 72 -0.46 2.06 9.01
C ALA A 72 -1.08 1.92 10.41
N TRP A 73 -0.70 2.77 11.36
CA TRP A 73 -1.16 2.67 12.76
C TRP A 73 -2.69 2.72 12.89
N ASN A 74 -3.31 3.67 12.20
CA ASN A 74 -4.76 3.85 12.08
C ASN A 74 -5.26 3.48 10.67
N TYR A 75 -4.82 2.33 10.15
CA TYR A 75 -5.22 1.82 8.83
C TYR A 75 -6.75 1.70 8.68
N ASP A 76 -7.45 1.39 9.77
CA ASP A 76 -8.89 1.25 9.86
C ASP A 76 -9.61 2.59 9.69
N GLU A 77 -9.07 3.68 10.25
CA GLU A 77 -9.63 5.02 10.08
C GLU A 77 -9.54 5.48 8.62
N ILE A 78 -8.40 5.32 7.96
CA ILE A 78 -8.27 5.67 6.54
C ILE A 78 -9.10 4.76 5.64
N LEU A 79 -9.13 3.45 5.89
CA LEU A 79 -10.01 2.54 5.13
C LEU A 79 -11.47 2.97 5.27
N SER A 80 -11.92 3.36 6.48
CA SER A 80 -13.28 3.85 6.70
C SER A 80 -13.59 5.10 5.87
N VAL A 81 -12.62 6.03 5.74
CA VAL A 81 -12.77 7.18 4.82
C VAL A 81 -12.89 6.70 3.38
N LEU A 82 -12.00 5.84 2.90
CA LEU A 82 -12.03 5.38 1.50
C LEU A 82 -13.33 4.63 1.17
N HIS A 83 -13.80 3.78 2.09
CA HIS A 83 -15.01 2.97 1.92
C HIS A 83 -16.30 3.80 1.92
N ALA A 84 -16.27 5.05 2.41
CA ALA A 84 -17.38 5.98 2.32
C ALA A 84 -17.54 6.62 0.92
N HIS A 85 -16.59 6.38 0.01
CA HIS A 85 -16.51 7.02 -1.30
C HIS A 85 -16.50 6.00 -2.44
N THR A 86 -17.17 6.34 -3.55
CA THR A 86 -17.24 5.46 -4.74
C THR A 86 -16.21 5.80 -5.81
N SER A 87 -15.60 6.99 -5.72
CA SER A 87 -14.56 7.45 -6.64
C SER A 87 -13.22 6.72 -6.46
N VAL A 88 -12.94 6.13 -5.30
CA VAL A 88 -11.64 5.49 -5.03
C VAL A 88 -11.55 4.16 -5.78
N VAL A 89 -10.54 4.01 -6.63
CA VAL A 89 -10.31 2.79 -7.42
C VAL A 89 -9.05 2.04 -7.00
N CYS A 90 -8.05 2.75 -6.44
CA CYS A 90 -6.79 2.12 -6.07
C CYS A 90 -6.02 2.88 -4.97
N PHE A 91 -5.35 2.14 -4.11
CA PHE A 91 -4.36 2.61 -3.16
C PHE A 91 -3.00 1.98 -3.48
N LEU A 92 -2.02 2.82 -3.77
CA LEU A 92 -0.65 2.46 -4.09
C LEU A 92 0.24 2.66 -2.86
N ALA A 93 1.04 1.67 -2.53
CA ALA A 93 1.98 1.72 -1.42
C ALA A 93 3.35 1.13 -1.75
N GLY A 94 4.31 1.36 -0.86
CA GLY A 94 5.59 0.68 -0.82
C GLY A 94 5.79 0.09 0.57
N HIS A 95 6.92 0.39 1.21
CA HIS A 95 7.26 0.01 2.58
C HIS A 95 7.52 -1.49 2.78
N ASP A 96 6.56 -2.36 2.43
CA ASP A 96 6.79 -3.80 2.37
C ASP A 96 7.49 -4.16 1.06
N HIS A 97 8.81 -4.31 1.14
CA HIS A 97 9.65 -4.59 -0.03
C HIS A 97 9.38 -5.95 -0.66
N SER A 98 8.64 -6.85 -0.01
CA SER A 98 8.20 -8.11 -0.59
C SER A 98 7.11 -7.89 -1.65
N GLY A 99 6.42 -6.76 -1.60
CA GLY A 99 5.25 -6.47 -2.43
C GLY A 99 4.02 -7.26 -2.02
N ALA A 100 2.84 -6.73 -2.34
CA ALA A 100 1.58 -7.40 -2.05
C ALA A 100 0.43 -6.80 -2.88
N TYR A 101 -0.64 -7.57 -3.02
CA TYR A 101 -1.83 -7.11 -3.74
C TYR A 101 -3.10 -7.75 -3.17
N CYS A 102 -4.15 -6.94 -3.00
CA CYS A 102 -5.51 -7.42 -2.80
C CYS A 102 -6.54 -6.48 -3.44
N LEU A 103 -7.70 -7.03 -3.78
CA LEU A 103 -8.91 -6.27 -4.10
C LEU A 103 -9.84 -6.38 -2.89
N ASP A 104 -10.23 -5.25 -2.31
CA ASP A 104 -11.14 -5.27 -1.16
C ASP A 104 -12.62 -5.41 -1.56
N CYS A 105 -13.49 -5.59 -0.57
CA CYS A 105 -14.93 -5.78 -0.78
C CYS A 105 -15.65 -4.52 -1.30
N HIS A 106 -15.04 -3.34 -1.22
CA HIS A 106 -15.58 -2.10 -1.76
C HIS A 106 -15.20 -1.91 -3.23
N GLY A 107 -14.23 -2.68 -3.74
CA GLY A 107 -13.75 -2.62 -5.12
C GLY A 107 -12.50 -1.78 -5.27
N ILE A 108 -11.78 -1.50 -4.18
CA ILE A 108 -10.52 -0.74 -4.20
C ILE A 108 -9.36 -1.72 -4.35
N HIS A 109 -8.50 -1.49 -5.34
CA HIS A 109 -7.26 -2.22 -5.51
C HIS A 109 -6.19 -1.68 -4.54
N HIS A 110 -5.69 -2.51 -3.65
CA HIS A 110 -4.54 -2.18 -2.79
C HIS A 110 -3.29 -2.86 -3.37
N LEU A 111 -2.34 -2.06 -3.87
CA LEU A 111 -1.13 -2.53 -4.51
C LEU A 111 0.10 -1.97 -3.82
N THR A 112 0.90 -2.85 -3.25
CA THR A 112 2.16 -2.54 -2.60
C THR A 112 3.31 -3.02 -3.47
N PHE A 113 4.19 -2.10 -3.88
CA PHE A 113 5.27 -2.39 -4.81
C PHE A 113 6.50 -2.97 -4.11
N GLU A 114 7.12 -3.94 -4.76
CA GLU A 114 8.39 -4.52 -4.37
C GLU A 114 9.49 -3.45 -4.29
N GLY A 115 10.35 -3.57 -3.28
CA GLY A 115 11.40 -2.59 -3.03
C GLY A 115 12.60 -2.77 -3.95
N VAL A 116 13.05 -1.68 -4.58
CA VAL A 116 14.30 -1.68 -5.38
C VAL A 116 15.49 -2.12 -4.55
N ILE A 117 15.56 -1.72 -3.27
CA ILE A 117 16.69 -1.99 -2.37
C ILE A 117 16.93 -3.48 -2.10
N GLU A 118 15.88 -4.31 -2.13
CA GLU A 118 15.97 -5.76 -1.95
C GLU A 118 15.98 -6.53 -3.28
N THR A 119 16.09 -5.81 -4.40
CA THR A 119 16.11 -6.41 -5.73
C THR A 119 17.56 -6.72 -6.14
N PRO A 120 17.87 -7.98 -6.53
CA PRO A 120 19.22 -8.33 -6.96
C PRO A 120 19.59 -7.60 -8.26
N PRO A 121 20.89 -7.40 -8.57
CA PRO A 121 21.36 -6.70 -9.77
C PRO A 121 20.82 -7.26 -11.10
N GLU A 122 20.51 -8.56 -11.13
CA GLU A 122 19.98 -9.26 -12.31
C GLU A 122 18.45 -9.12 -12.49
N SER A 123 17.80 -8.28 -11.67
CA SER A 123 16.36 -8.04 -11.68
C SER A 123 16.05 -6.55 -11.56
N HIS A 124 14.76 -6.23 -11.63
CA HIS A 124 14.21 -4.88 -11.48
C HIS A 124 13.01 -4.86 -10.55
N ALA A 125 12.62 -3.67 -10.08
CA ALA A 125 11.40 -3.44 -9.31
C ALA A 125 10.86 -2.03 -9.62
N PHE A 126 10.43 -1.84 -10.86
CA PHE A 126 9.73 -0.63 -11.32
C PHE A 126 8.72 -1.00 -12.41
N GLY A 127 7.85 -0.07 -12.79
CA GLY A 127 6.86 -0.33 -13.83
C GLY A 127 6.17 0.93 -14.33
N THR A 128 5.23 0.74 -15.25
CA THR A 128 4.39 1.79 -15.82
C THR A 128 2.92 1.43 -15.62
N ILE A 129 2.13 2.34 -15.09
CA ILE A 129 0.68 2.18 -14.99
C ILE A 129 0.03 2.96 -16.12
N TYR A 130 -0.73 2.25 -16.96
CA TYR A 130 -1.58 2.83 -17.99
C TYR A 130 -3.01 2.93 -17.47
N VAL A 131 -3.60 4.12 -17.52
CA VAL A 131 -4.93 4.40 -16.99
C VAL A 131 -5.91 4.51 -18.16
N TYR A 132 -6.99 3.74 -18.10
CA TYR A 132 -8.07 3.72 -19.09
C TYR A 132 -9.41 3.97 -18.39
N ASP A 133 -10.49 4.09 -19.16
CA ASP A 133 -11.81 4.36 -18.59
C ASP A 133 -12.37 3.21 -17.75
N ASP A 134 -11.97 1.96 -17.98
CA ASP A 134 -12.54 0.79 -17.29
C ASP A 134 -11.53 0.05 -16.40
N ARG A 135 -10.25 0.40 -16.48
CA ARG A 135 -9.18 -0.31 -15.79
C ARG A 135 -7.88 0.49 -15.72
N MET A 136 -6.98 0.03 -14.86
CA MET A 136 -5.55 0.30 -14.99
C MET A 136 -4.81 -0.95 -15.46
N ILE A 137 -3.73 -0.77 -16.21
CA ILE A 137 -2.79 -1.84 -16.56
C ILE A 137 -1.45 -1.50 -15.96
N VAL A 138 -0.99 -2.33 -15.02
CA VAL A 138 0.37 -2.29 -14.49
C VAL A 138 1.25 -3.10 -15.43
N LYS A 139 2.27 -2.47 -16.00
CA LYS A 139 3.35 -3.11 -16.75
C LYS A 139 4.62 -3.08 -15.90
N GLY A 140 4.88 -4.18 -15.22
CA GLY A 140 5.98 -4.32 -14.27
C GLY A 140 7.27 -4.77 -14.93
N ARG A 141 8.39 -4.57 -14.24
CA ARG A 141 9.72 -5.04 -14.61
C ARG A 141 10.33 -5.79 -13.43
N GLY A 142 10.89 -6.96 -13.73
CA GLY A 142 11.49 -7.84 -12.74
C GLY A 142 10.45 -8.37 -11.74
N ARG A 143 10.55 -7.93 -10.49
CA ARG A 143 9.72 -8.40 -9.38
C ARG A 143 8.28 -7.89 -9.43
N ILE A 144 8.06 -6.69 -9.99
CA ILE A 144 6.70 -6.15 -10.14
C ILE A 144 6.00 -6.93 -11.26
N GLN A 145 4.87 -7.56 -10.94
CA GLN A 145 4.08 -8.33 -11.90
C GLN A 145 3.20 -7.43 -12.77
N ASP A 146 2.98 -7.84 -14.01
CA ASP A 146 1.93 -7.27 -14.85
C ASP A 146 0.55 -7.53 -14.21
N ARG A 147 -0.30 -6.50 -14.16
CA ARG A 147 -1.65 -6.60 -13.58
C ARG A 147 -2.65 -5.83 -14.42
N ILE A 148 -3.89 -6.31 -14.43
CA ILE A 148 -5.05 -5.55 -14.92
C ILE A 148 -5.97 -5.32 -13.74
N LEU A 149 -6.23 -4.05 -13.42
CA LEU A 149 -6.99 -3.60 -12.27
C LEU A 149 -8.31 -3.01 -12.80
N HIS A 150 -9.35 -3.86 -12.88
CA HIS A 150 -10.66 -3.44 -13.41
C HIS A 150 -11.43 -2.62 -12.39
N TYR A 151 -11.90 -1.45 -12.82
CA TYR A 151 -12.76 -0.64 -11.97
C TYR A 151 -14.10 -1.32 -11.75
N LYS A 152 -14.63 -1.18 -10.54
CA LYS A 152 -15.99 -1.61 -10.22
C LYS A 152 -16.96 -0.84 -11.13
N LYS A 153 -17.88 -1.57 -11.76
CA LYS A 153 -19.00 -0.95 -12.47
C LYS A 153 -19.94 -0.34 -11.42
N ILE A 154 -20.10 0.97 -11.47
CA ILE A 154 -21.05 1.73 -10.65
C ILE A 154 -22.42 1.68 -11.32
#